data_AF-A0A094XEG1-F1
#
_entry.id   AF-A0A094XEG1-F1
#
_cell.length_a   1.000
_cell.length_b   1.000
_cell.length_c   1.000
_cell.angle_alpha   90.00
_cell.angle_beta   90.00
_cell.angle_gamma   90.00
#
_symmetry.space_group_name_H-M   'P 1'
#
loop_
_entity.id
_entity.type
_entity.pdbx_description
1 polymer ?
#
loop_
_entity_poly.entity_id
_entity_poly.type
_entity_poly.pdbx_seq_one_letter_code
_entity_poly.pdbx_strand_id
1 'polypeptide(L)'
;VEWLAQDVAAITYTTVNGMLQQFIGTYGDRGRGGAYYYVGPEIHGVWQGTGAEVVSNSEGISVMVDGDRELFTWKNVFQFGTLAIVLKKDDEAAWTISLNENFNFHTDASIPASGNITLYEATMDKTVPFVLERTGEYGEN
;
A
#
# COMPACT_ATOMS: atom_id res chain seq x y z
N VAL A 1 -15.25 8.54 -3.17
CA VAL A 1 -14.89 7.11 -3.28
C VAL A 1 -13.96 7.00 -4.46
N GLU A 2 -12.77 6.45 -4.23
CA GLU A 2 -11.77 6.20 -5.28
C GLU A 2 -11.61 4.69 -5.45
N TRP A 3 -11.52 4.20 -6.68
CA TRP A 3 -11.31 2.78 -6.96
C TRP A 3 -9.84 2.56 -7.29
N LEU A 4 -9.10 1.93 -6.38
CA LEU A 4 -7.65 1.70 -6.52
C LEU A 4 -7.34 0.43 -7.33
N ALA A 5 -8.31 -0.49 -7.39
CA ALA A 5 -8.39 -1.63 -8.28
C ALA A 5 -9.89 -1.94 -8.53
N GLN A 6 -10.24 -2.89 -9.40
CA GLN A 6 -11.66 -3.28 -9.59
C GLN A 6 -12.34 -3.76 -8.30
N ASP A 7 -11.56 -4.18 -7.31
CA ASP A 7 -12.02 -4.80 -6.07
C ASP A 7 -11.45 -4.13 -4.80
N VAL A 8 -10.88 -2.93 -4.93
CA VAL A 8 -10.41 -2.12 -3.81
C VAL A 8 -10.94 -0.69 -3.94
N ALA A 9 -11.79 -0.28 -2.99
CA ALA A 9 -12.37 1.05 -2.93
C ALA A 9 -11.90 1.80 -1.68
N ALA A 10 -11.36 3.01 -1.87
CA ALA A 10 -10.97 3.91 -0.79
C ALA A 10 -12.03 5.00 -0.55
N ILE A 11 -12.37 5.19 0.72
CA ILE A 11 -13.26 6.26 1.19
C ILE A 11 -12.48 7.12 2.17
N THR A 12 -12.06 8.30 1.72
CA THR A 12 -11.49 9.32 2.61
C THR A 12 -12.60 10.15 3.25
N TYR A 13 -12.49 10.40 4.55
CA TYR A 13 -13.44 11.21 5.31
C TYR A 13 -12.75 11.94 6.47
N THR A 14 -13.38 13.01 6.92
CA THR A 14 -12.95 13.76 8.11
C THR A 14 -13.80 13.35 9.30
N THR A 15 -13.15 13.04 10.43
CA THR A 15 -13.85 12.71 11.68
C THR A 15 -14.47 13.96 12.32
N VAL A 16 -15.32 13.76 13.34
CA VAL A 16 -15.90 14.85 14.14
C VAL A 16 -14.85 15.78 14.78
N ASN A 17 -13.64 15.28 15.01
CA ASN A 17 -12.53 16.03 15.60
C ASN A 17 -11.60 16.65 14.54
N GLY A 18 -11.95 16.59 13.25
CA GLY A 18 -11.15 17.17 12.18
C GLY A 18 -10.05 16.28 11.61
N MET A 19 -9.82 15.08 12.17
CA MET A 19 -8.78 14.17 11.68
C MET A 19 -9.16 13.51 10.36
N LEU A 20 -8.21 13.40 9.43
CA LEU A 20 -8.40 12.69 8.17
C LEU A 20 -8.26 11.17 8.36
N GLN A 21 -9.21 10.40 7.83
CA GLN A 21 -9.24 8.94 7.93
C GLN A 21 -9.64 8.31 6.60
N GLN A 22 -9.29 7.04 6.44
CA GLN A 22 -9.72 6.23 5.31
C GLN A 22 -10.36 4.92 5.77
N PHE A 23 -11.45 4.55 5.11
CA PHE A 23 -11.99 3.20 5.15
C PHE A 23 -11.77 2.56 3.78
N ILE A 24 -11.22 1.34 3.77
CA ILE A 24 -10.95 0.59 2.55
C ILE A 24 -11.88 -0.60 2.45
N GLY A 25 -12.70 -0.63 1.40
CA GLY A 25 -13.50 -1.79 1.02
C GLY A 25 -12.68 -2.70 0.11
N THR A 26 -12.47 -3.95 0.52
CA THR A 26 -11.73 -4.96 -0.24
C THR A 26 -12.62 -6.14 -0.58
N TYR A 27 -12.67 -6.57 -1.84
CA TYR A 27 -13.58 -7.59 -2.34
C TYR A 27 -12.84 -8.76 -3.00
N GLY A 28 -12.49 -9.78 -2.22
CA GLY A 28 -11.84 -10.99 -2.72
C GLY A 28 -10.45 -11.16 -2.14
N ASP A 29 -9.58 -11.83 -2.89
CA ASP A 29 -8.26 -12.24 -2.43
C ASP A 29 -7.30 -12.38 -3.64
N ARG A 30 -6.01 -12.08 -3.45
CA ARG A 30 -4.93 -12.48 -4.39
C ARG A 30 -4.34 -13.86 -4.06
N GLY A 31 -4.67 -14.42 -2.90
CA GLY A 31 -4.29 -15.77 -2.51
C GLY A 31 -5.14 -16.86 -3.17
N ARG A 32 -4.54 -18.03 -3.38
CA ARG A 32 -5.23 -19.22 -3.92
C ARG A 32 -6.13 -19.92 -2.87
N GLY A 33 -6.86 -19.16 -2.07
CA GLY A 33 -7.95 -19.66 -1.22
C GLY A 33 -7.56 -20.56 -0.04
N GLY A 34 -6.33 -20.50 0.47
CA GLY A 34 -5.85 -21.42 1.52
C GLY A 34 -5.05 -20.85 2.69
N ALA A 35 -4.57 -19.60 2.62
CA ALA A 35 -3.79 -18.98 3.70
C ALA A 35 -4.05 -17.48 3.81
N TYR A 36 -4.16 -16.98 5.04
CA TYR A 36 -4.22 -15.55 5.34
C TYR A 36 -2.80 -14.97 5.26
N TYR A 37 -2.62 -13.90 4.49
CA TYR A 37 -1.36 -13.16 4.39
C TYR A 37 -1.56 -11.69 4.75
N TYR A 38 -0.45 -11.01 4.99
CA TYR A 38 -0.42 -9.59 5.31
C TYR A 38 0.21 -8.84 4.15
N VAL A 39 -0.48 -7.80 3.68
CA VAL A 39 -0.03 -7.03 2.50
C VAL A 39 1.35 -6.43 2.71
N GLY A 40 1.61 -5.86 3.91
CA GLY A 40 2.90 -5.25 4.23
C GLY A 40 4.11 -6.17 4.00
N PRO A 41 4.14 -7.37 4.59
CA PRO A 41 5.13 -8.39 4.30
C PRO A 41 5.18 -8.84 2.84
N GLU A 42 4.04 -9.04 2.17
CA GLU A 42 4.02 -9.50 0.76
C GLU A 42 4.59 -8.47 -0.22
N ILE A 43 4.59 -7.18 0.14
CA ILE A 43 5.19 -6.12 -0.67
C ILE A 43 6.65 -5.84 -0.29
N HIS A 44 7.33 -6.71 0.44
CA HIS A 44 8.75 -6.51 0.79
C HIS A 44 9.62 -6.25 -0.46
N GLY A 45 10.43 -5.19 -0.41
CA GLY A 45 11.27 -4.74 -1.53
C GLY A 45 11.04 -3.27 -1.90
N VAL A 46 11.58 -2.89 -3.06
CA VAL A 46 11.50 -1.54 -3.63
C VAL A 46 10.51 -1.53 -4.79
N TRP A 47 9.57 -0.60 -4.75
CA TRP A 47 8.53 -0.38 -5.74
C TRP A 47 8.61 1.05 -6.26
N GLN A 48 8.68 1.24 -7.56
CA GLN A 48 8.85 2.55 -8.17
C GLN A 48 7.87 2.78 -9.31
N GLY A 49 7.50 4.05 -9.48
CA GLY A 49 6.70 4.56 -10.60
C GLY A 49 7.10 5.99 -10.89
N THR A 50 6.43 6.63 -11.85
CA THR A 50 6.73 8.04 -12.17
C THR A 50 6.40 8.94 -10.98
N GLY A 51 7.43 9.50 -10.35
CA GLY A 51 7.30 10.48 -9.25
C GLY A 51 7.13 9.90 -7.85
N ALA A 52 7.10 8.56 -7.70
CA ALA A 52 6.88 7.91 -6.42
C ALA A 52 7.69 6.62 -6.24
N GLU A 53 8.08 6.36 -4.99
CA GLU A 53 8.75 5.15 -4.54
C GLU A 53 8.16 4.67 -3.21
N VAL A 54 8.01 3.35 -3.09
CA VAL A 54 7.67 2.66 -1.85
C VAL A 54 8.77 1.65 -1.54
N VAL A 55 9.31 1.70 -0.33
CA VAL A 55 10.27 0.71 0.18
C VAL A 55 9.64 0.02 1.38
N SER A 56 9.38 -1.28 1.28
CA SER A 56 8.93 -2.10 2.41
C SER A 56 10.08 -2.98 2.89
N ASN A 57 10.44 -2.88 4.17
CA ASN A 57 11.53 -3.63 4.79
C ASN A 57 11.24 -3.94 6.26
N SER A 58 12.22 -4.49 7.00
CA SER A 58 12.04 -4.86 8.40
C SER A 58 11.64 -3.71 9.34
N GLU A 59 11.99 -2.46 9.01
CA GLU A 59 11.66 -1.29 9.84
C GLU A 59 10.21 -0.81 9.66
N GLY A 60 9.64 -1.04 8.47
CA GLY A 60 8.33 -0.58 8.08
C GLY A 60 8.26 -0.27 6.60
N ILE A 61 7.44 0.72 6.25
CA ILE A 61 7.22 1.15 4.87
C ILE A 61 7.63 2.61 4.74
N SER A 62 8.60 2.89 3.87
CA SER A 62 8.94 4.26 3.48
C SER A 62 8.21 4.61 2.19
N VAL A 63 7.57 5.79 2.17
CA VAL A 63 6.97 6.38 0.96
C VAL A 63 7.79 7.61 0.59
N MET A 64 8.15 7.73 -0.68
CA MET A 64 8.79 8.93 -1.22
C MET A 64 7.99 9.43 -2.42
N VAL A 65 7.54 10.68 -2.36
CA VAL A 65 6.84 11.37 -3.46
C VAL A 65 7.47 12.74 -3.62
N ASP A 66 7.79 13.12 -4.87
CA ASP A 66 8.40 14.43 -5.20
C ASP A 66 9.67 14.80 -4.39
N GLY A 67 10.40 13.80 -3.91
CA GLY A 67 11.65 13.96 -3.15
C GLY A 67 11.47 14.00 -1.62
N ASP A 68 10.23 14.09 -1.13
CA ASP A 68 9.92 14.01 0.29
C ASP A 68 9.71 12.56 0.70
N ARG A 69 10.51 12.08 1.67
CA ARG A 69 10.45 10.71 2.17
C ARG A 69 9.92 10.65 3.60
N GLU A 70 8.99 9.74 3.85
CA GLU A 70 8.42 9.48 5.16
C GLU A 70 8.42 7.98 5.48
N LEU A 71 8.85 7.62 6.70
CA LEU A 71 8.85 6.24 7.21
C LEU A 71 7.65 5.99 8.11
N PHE A 72 6.88 4.96 7.76
CA PHE A 72 5.78 4.41 8.53
C PHE A 72 6.22 3.10 9.17
N THR A 73 6.57 3.14 10.45
CA THR A 73 6.88 1.93 11.23
C THR A 73 5.68 0.99 11.25
N TRP A 74 5.88 -0.32 11.44
CA TRP A 74 4.79 -1.32 11.42
C TRP A 74 3.61 -1.04 12.36
N LYS A 75 3.81 -0.35 13.49
CA LYS A 75 2.72 0.10 14.39
C LYS A 75 1.74 1.09 13.74
N ASN A 76 2.16 1.75 12.67
CA ASN A 76 1.42 2.75 11.93
C ASN A 76 0.88 2.19 10.59
N VAL A 77 0.96 0.88 10.39
CA VAL A 77 0.48 0.18 9.18
C VAL A 77 -0.75 -0.64 9.55
N PHE A 78 -1.88 -0.34 8.92
CA PHE A 78 -3.17 -0.94 9.26
C PHE A 78 -3.71 -1.76 8.10
N GLN A 79 -3.90 -3.07 8.32
CA GLN A 79 -4.40 -4.01 7.32
C GLN A 79 -5.91 -3.84 7.07
N PHE A 80 -6.30 -3.86 5.80
CA PHE A 80 -7.69 -3.91 5.35
C PHE A 80 -7.88 -5.12 4.42
N GLY A 81 -8.60 -6.13 4.92
CA GLY A 81 -8.75 -7.41 4.23
C GLY A 81 -7.39 -8.03 3.91
N THR A 82 -7.26 -8.65 2.73
CA THR A 82 -5.97 -9.16 2.21
C THR A 82 -5.42 -8.32 1.06
N LEU A 83 -6.07 -7.19 0.72
CA LEU A 83 -5.77 -6.44 -0.51
C LEU A 83 -5.19 -5.04 -0.29
N ALA A 84 -5.29 -4.48 0.91
CA ALA A 84 -4.82 -3.12 1.16
C ALA A 84 -4.28 -2.90 2.57
N ILE A 85 -3.45 -1.86 2.71
CA ILE A 85 -3.00 -1.30 3.98
C ILE A 85 -3.14 0.22 3.95
N VAL A 86 -3.43 0.82 5.11
CA VAL A 86 -3.38 2.27 5.33
C VAL A 86 -2.16 2.59 6.20
N LEU A 87 -1.37 3.55 5.76
CA LEU A 87 -0.23 4.12 6.47
C LEU A 87 -0.70 5.37 7.20
N LYS A 88 -0.43 5.44 8.51
CA LYS A 88 -0.87 6.56 9.35
C LYS A 88 0.27 7.40 9.90
N LYS A 89 0.05 8.71 9.93
CA LYS A 89 0.92 9.69 10.60
C LYS A 89 0.09 10.41 11.65
N ASP A 90 0.58 10.42 12.89
CA ASP A 90 -0.11 11.09 14.01
C ASP A 90 -1.60 10.69 14.10
N ASP A 91 -1.87 9.39 13.96
CA ASP A 91 -3.20 8.76 13.91
C ASP A 91 -4.10 9.13 12.71
N GLU A 92 -3.66 10.02 11.81
CA GLU A 92 -4.34 10.36 10.57
C GLU A 92 -3.91 9.46 9.40
N ALA A 93 -4.82 9.17 8.49
CA ALA A 93 -4.48 8.47 7.25
C ALA A 93 -3.61 9.38 6.37
N ALA A 94 -2.47 8.87 5.92
CA ALA A 94 -1.56 9.57 5.02
C ALA A 94 -1.55 8.92 3.63
N TRP A 95 -1.42 7.59 3.58
CA TRP A 95 -1.35 6.84 2.33
C TRP A 95 -2.12 5.52 2.43
N THR A 96 -2.65 5.07 1.30
CA THR A 96 -3.13 3.69 1.12
C THR A 96 -2.25 2.99 0.11
N ILE A 97 -1.87 1.74 0.39
CA ILE A 97 -1.26 0.84 -0.60
C ILE A 97 -2.24 -0.29 -0.86
N SER A 98 -2.56 -0.54 -2.13
CA SER A 98 -3.40 -1.67 -2.55
C SER A 98 -2.70 -2.58 -3.55
N LEU A 99 -3.06 -3.86 -3.54
CA LEU A 99 -2.60 -4.86 -4.50
C LEU A 99 -3.45 -4.80 -5.77
N ASN A 100 -2.82 -4.58 -6.93
CA ASN A 100 -3.53 -4.58 -8.20
C ASN A 100 -3.95 -6.01 -8.60
N GLU A 101 -4.82 -6.14 -9.59
CA GLU A 101 -5.34 -7.44 -10.06
C GLU A 101 -4.24 -8.39 -10.55
N ASN A 102 -3.16 -7.84 -11.11
CA ASN A 102 -2.01 -8.61 -11.57
C ASN A 102 -0.97 -8.89 -10.48
N PHE A 103 -1.21 -8.45 -9.25
CA PHE A 103 -0.30 -8.72 -8.14
C PHE A 103 -0.28 -10.22 -7.85
N ASN A 104 0.91 -10.79 -7.81
CA ASN A 104 1.11 -12.20 -7.56
C ASN A 104 2.32 -12.40 -6.64
N PHE A 105 2.09 -13.17 -5.57
CA PHE A 105 3.08 -13.57 -4.60
C PHE A 105 3.15 -15.09 -4.54
N HIS A 106 4.26 -15.61 -4.02
CA HIS A 106 4.57 -17.03 -4.04
C HIS A 106 4.69 -17.55 -2.61
N THR A 107 4.25 -18.79 -2.38
CA THR A 107 4.45 -19.46 -1.08
C THR A 107 5.94 -19.72 -0.79
N ASP A 108 6.75 -19.75 -1.85
CA ASP A 108 8.21 -19.78 -1.74
C ASP A 108 8.72 -18.35 -1.61
N ALA A 109 9.17 -17.99 -0.41
CA ALA A 109 9.67 -16.65 -0.09
C ALA A 109 10.96 -16.28 -0.85
N SER A 110 11.62 -17.24 -1.52
CA SER A 110 12.75 -16.93 -2.42
C SER A 110 12.32 -16.36 -3.77
N ILE A 111 11.03 -16.45 -4.10
CA ILE A 111 10.47 -15.90 -5.33
C ILE A 111 9.84 -14.54 -5.00
N PRO A 112 10.40 -13.43 -5.52
CA PRO A 112 9.84 -12.11 -5.25
C PRO A 112 8.42 -11.96 -5.76
N ALA A 113 7.63 -11.12 -5.08
CA ALA A 113 6.35 -10.69 -5.59
C ALA A 113 6.49 -9.96 -6.93
N SER A 114 5.46 -10.08 -7.76
CA SER A 114 5.40 -9.50 -9.11
C SER A 114 4.04 -8.83 -9.34
N GLY A 115 3.93 -8.09 -10.45
CA GLY A 115 2.76 -7.28 -10.75
C GLY A 115 2.90 -5.87 -10.20
N ASN A 116 1.78 -5.22 -9.92
CA ASN A 116 1.75 -3.83 -9.50
C ASN A 116 1.12 -3.64 -8.12
N ILE A 117 1.55 -2.57 -7.45
CA ILE A 117 0.83 -1.97 -6.33
C ILE A 117 0.36 -0.58 -6.73
N THR A 118 -0.71 -0.12 -6.08
CA THR A 118 -1.18 1.26 -6.19
C THR A 118 -0.93 1.99 -4.88
N LEU A 119 -0.29 3.15 -4.94
CA LEU A 119 -0.12 4.09 -3.84
C LEU A 119 -1.10 5.26 -4.02
N TYR A 120 -1.91 5.52 -3.01
CA TYR A 120 -2.94 6.56 -3.05
C TYR A 120 -2.82 7.49 -1.84
N GLU A 121 -2.80 8.79 -2.09
CA GLU A 121 -2.78 9.80 -1.04
C GLU A 121 -4.12 9.87 -0.32
N ALA A 122 -4.09 9.86 1.01
CA ALA A 122 -5.27 10.17 1.79
C ALA A 122 -5.56 11.67 1.69
N THR A 123 -6.53 12.03 0.86
CA THR A 123 -6.99 13.43 0.75
C THR A 123 -8.48 13.48 0.38
N MET A 124 -9.08 14.65 0.66
CA MET A 124 -10.44 15.01 0.24
C MET A 124 -10.46 15.60 -1.18
N ASP A 125 -9.31 16.01 -1.69
CA ASP A 125 -9.15 16.53 -3.05
C ASP A 125 -9.09 15.40 -4.09
N LYS A 126 -9.24 15.78 -5.37
CA LYS A 126 -9.04 14.83 -6.47
C LYS A 126 -7.55 14.64 -6.73
N THR A 127 -7.11 13.39 -6.70
CA THR A 127 -5.73 12.97 -6.92
C THR A 127 -5.72 11.72 -7.79
N VAL A 128 -4.63 11.52 -8.52
CA VAL A 128 -4.41 10.33 -9.34
C VAL A 128 -3.48 9.40 -8.57
N PRO A 129 -3.88 8.14 -8.33
CA PRO A 129 -3.00 7.17 -7.67
C PRO A 129 -1.72 6.89 -8.48
N PHE A 130 -0.62 6.59 -7.79
CA PHE A 130 0.60 6.12 -8.41
C PHE A 130 0.54 4.61 -8.58
N VAL A 131 0.82 4.13 -9.79
CA VAL A 131 1.01 2.70 -10.05
C VAL A 131 2.51 2.41 -10.00
N LEU A 132 2.91 1.46 -9.17
CA LEU A 132 4.31 1.13 -8.91
C LEU A 132 4.61 -0.30 -9.34
N GLU A 133 5.83 -0.51 -9.82
CA GLU A 133 6.41 -1.81 -10.19
C GLU A 133 7.58 -2.14 -9.28
N ARG A 134 7.76 -3.43 -8.97
CA ARG A 134 8.88 -3.87 -8.16
C ARG A 134 10.19 -3.74 -8.95
N THR A 135 11.17 -3.04 -8.40
CA THR A 135 12.48 -2.83 -9.05
C THR A 135 13.64 -3.56 -8.36
N GLY A 136 13.47 -4.05 -7.13
CA GLY A 136 14.52 -4.80 -6.46
C GLY A 136 14.30 -5.02 -4.96
N GLU A 137 15.36 -5.40 -4.26
CA GLU A 137 15.43 -5.44 -2.79
C GLU A 137 16.12 -4.21 -2.22
N TYR A 138 15.77 -3.83 -1.00
CA TYR A 138 16.41 -2.70 -0.33
C TYR A 138 17.86 -3.05 0.02
N GLY A 139 18.82 -2.38 -0.62
CA GLY A 139 20.26 -2.58 -0.39
C GLY A 139 21.02 -3.23 -1.55
N GLU A 140 20.36 -3.57 -2.65
CA GLU A 140 21.02 -3.96 -3.91
C GLU A 140 21.14 -2.74 -4.84
N ASN A 141 22.23 -1.98 -4.68
CA ASN A 141 22.80 -1.06 -5.68
C ASN A 141 24.32 -1.15 -5.63
#